data_AF-A0A060VNC9-F1
#
_entry.id   AF-A0A060VNC9-F1
#
_cell.length_a   1.000
_cell.length_b   1.000
_cell.length_c   1.000
_cell.angle_alpha   90.00
_cell.angle_beta   90.00
_cell.angle_gamma   90.00
#
_symmetry.space_group_name_H-M   'P 1'
#
loop_
_entity.id
_entity.type
_entity.pdbx_description
1 polymer ?
#
loop_
_entity_poly.entity_id
_entity_poly.type
_entity_poly.pdbx_seq_one_letter_code
_entity_poly.pdbx_strand_id
1 'polypeptide(L)' 'MAKNTSLYFRIVEGRSLPAKDVSGTSDPYCIVKVDNEVVARTATVWKNLNPFWGEEYTLHLPTGFHSLSFYVMDEDTIG' A
#
# COMPACT_ATOMS: atom_id res chain seq x y z
N MET A 1 1.01 24.80 -20.86
CA MET A 1 -0.07 24.12 -20.11
C MET A 1 0.56 23.02 -19.28
N ALA A 2 0.36 22.99 -17.97
CA ALA A 2 0.87 21.90 -17.14
C ALA A 2 0.16 20.60 -17.53
N LYS A 3 0.91 19.54 -17.83
CA LYS A 3 0.33 18.21 -18.07
C LYS A 3 -0.12 17.66 -16.72
N ASN A 4 -1.41 17.72 -16.43
CA ASN A 4 -1.98 16.95 -15.33
C ASN A 4 -1.97 15.47 -15.73
N THR A 5 -1.21 14.66 -15.00
CA THR A 5 -1.16 13.20 -15.19
C THR A 5 -2.00 12.56 -14.09
N SER A 6 -3.01 11.79 -14.48
CA SER A 6 -3.81 10.99 -13.54
C SER A 6 -3.42 9.53 -13.67
N LEU A 7 -3.29 8.83 -12.55
CA LEU A 7 -3.01 7.40 -12.50
C LEU A 7 -4.16 6.69 -11.79
N TYR A 8 -4.77 5.72 -12.47
CA TYR A 8 -5.74 4.80 -11.89
C TYR A 8 -5.08 3.43 -11.66
N PHE A 9 -5.26 2.86 -10.46
CA PHE A 9 -4.76 1.53 -10.13
C PHE A 9 -5.61 0.86 -9.06
N ARG A 10 -5.43 -0.45 -8.93
CA ARG A 10 -6.05 -1.29 -7.90
C ARG A 10 -4.99 -2.05 -7.12
N ILE A 11 -5.06 -1.98 -5.79
CA ILE A 11 -4.26 -2.82 -4.90
C ILE A 11 -5.11 -4.05 -4.57
N VAL A 12 -4.78 -5.17 -5.20
CA VAL A 12 -5.62 -6.38 -5.16
C VAL A 12 -5.34 -7.20 -3.91
N GLU A 13 -4.20 -7.89 -3.88
CA GLU A 13 -3.88 -8.85 -2.82
C GLU A 13 -2.37 -9.00 -2.63
N GLY A 14 -2.00 -9.48 -1.44
CA GLY A 14 -0.68 -10.01 -1.14
C GLY A 14 -0.74 -11.53 -1.04
N ARG A 15 0.37 -12.21 -1.32
CA ARG A 15 0.43 -13.68 -1.26
C ARG A 15 1.69 -14.13 -0.56
N SER A 16 1.51 -15.07 0.38
CA SER A 16 2.61 -15.70 1.13
C SER A 16 3.54 -14.67 1.77
N LEU A 17 2.96 -13.67 2.43
CA LEU A 17 3.72 -12.65 3.15
C LEU A 17 4.50 -13.28 4.32
N PRO A 18 5.67 -12.73 4.69
CA PRO A 18 6.41 -13.18 5.85
C PRO A 18 5.59 -12.98 7.13
N ALA A 19 5.61 -13.96 8.03
CA ALA A 19 5.10 -13.77 9.39
C ALA A 19 6.05 -12.85 10.17
N LYS A 20 5.52 -11.74 10.67
CA LYS A 20 6.25 -10.75 11.47
C LYS A 20 5.84 -10.79 12.94
N ASP A 21 4.63 -11.27 13.24
CA ASP A 21 4.14 -11.42 14.60
C ASP A 21 4.54 -12.76 15.24
N VAL A 22 4.61 -12.77 16.57
CA VAL A 22 4.75 -13.99 17.40
C VAL A 22 3.62 -15.00 17.15
N SER A 23 2.45 -14.51 16.71
CA SER A 23 1.30 -15.33 16.35
C SER A 23 1.55 -16.25 15.14
N GLY A 24 2.65 -16.04 14.40
CA GLY A 24 2.94 -16.73 13.15
C GLY A 24 2.20 -16.13 11.96
N THR A 25 1.66 -14.91 12.10
CA THR A 25 0.98 -14.17 11.04
C THR A 25 1.52 -12.74 10.93
N SER A 26 0.79 -11.88 10.22
CA SER A 26 1.03 -10.45 10.06
C SER A 26 -0.32 -9.76 9.91
N ASP A 27 -0.35 -8.47 10.16
CA ASP A 27 -1.46 -7.55 9.98
C ASP A 27 -1.17 -6.60 8.78
N PRO A 28 -1.15 -7.11 7.53
CA PRO A 28 -0.63 -6.35 6.40
C PRO A 28 -1.55 -5.23 5.90
N TYR A 29 -0.92 -4.13 5.51
CA TYR A 29 -1.50 -3.04 4.71
C TYR A 29 -0.50 -2.56 3.65
N CYS A 30 -0.98 -1.93 2.58
CA CYS A 30 -0.13 -1.33 1.56
C CYS A 30 -0.19 0.20 1.65
N ILE A 31 0.96 0.87 1.62
CA ILE A 31 1.08 2.32 1.41
C ILE A 31 1.56 2.61 0.00
N VAL A 32 1.04 3.69 -0.57
CA VAL A 32 1.46 4.23 -1.87
C VAL A 32 2.18 5.54 -1.60
N LYS A 33 3.38 5.68 -2.17
CA LYS A 33 4.19 6.90 -2.08
C LYS A 33 4.46 7.49 -3.45
N VAL A 34 4.38 8.82 -3.55
CA VAL A 34 4.90 9.60 -4.67
C VAL A 34 6.03 10.45 -4.14
N ASP A 35 7.25 10.27 -4.66
CA ASP A 35 8.45 11.01 -4.23
C ASP A 35 8.63 11.10 -2.70
N ASN A 36 8.44 9.95 -2.03
CA ASN A 36 8.49 9.74 -0.58
C ASN A 36 7.29 10.23 0.25
N GLU A 37 6.34 10.95 -0.33
CA GLU A 37 5.11 11.35 0.34
C GLU A 37 4.07 10.23 0.26
N VAL A 38 3.47 9.85 1.40
CA VAL A 38 2.38 8.85 1.42
C VAL A 38 1.11 9.51 0.90
N VAL A 39 0.58 8.98 -0.19
CA VAL A 39 -0.60 9.53 -0.88
C VAL A 39 -1.84 8.64 -0.76
N ALA A 40 -1.66 7.36 -0.43
CA ALA A 40 -2.74 6.42 -0.15
C ALA A 40 -2.27 5.30 0.77
N ARG A 41 -3.22 4.68 1.48
CA ARG A 41 -3.01 3.52 2.34
C ARG A 41 -4.27 2.65 2.31
N THR A 42 -4.11 1.34 2.15
CA THR A 42 -5.23 0.38 2.27
C THR A 42 -5.65 0.18 3.72
N ALA A 43 -6.79 -0.46 3.94
CA ALA A 43 -7.14 -1.04 5.23
C ALA A 43 -6.10 -2.10 5.64
N THR A 44 -5.95 -2.26 6.95
CA THR A 44 -5.21 -3.38 7.54
C THR A 44 -6.07 -4.64 7.46
N VAL A 45 -5.49 -5.75 6.99
CA VAL A 45 -6.11 -7.07 7.09
C VAL A 45 -5.44 -7.82 8.22
N TRP A 46 -6.16 -8.10 9.30
CA TRP A 46 -5.60 -8.68 10.51
C TRP A 46 -5.28 -10.18 10.36
N LYS A 47 -4.13 -10.60 10.88
CA LYS A 47 -3.65 -11.98 11.05
C LYS A 47 -3.72 -12.81 9.78
N ASN A 48 -3.25 -12.27 8.67
CA ASN A 48 -3.38 -12.90 7.36
C ASN A 48 -2.14 -12.70 6.48
N LEU A 49 -1.50 -13.81 6.10
CA LEU A 49 -0.34 -13.81 5.18
C LEU A 49 -0.74 -13.79 3.70
N ASN A 50 -2.04 -13.84 3.39
CA ASN A 50 -2.61 -13.74 2.04
C ASN A 50 -3.77 -12.72 2.03
N PRO A 51 -3.48 -11.44 2.32
CA PRO A 51 -4.53 -10.43 2.42
C PRO A 51 -5.12 -10.10 1.05
N PHE A 52 -6.44 -9.90 1.01
CA PHE A 52 -7.12 -9.25 -0.11
C PHE A 52 -7.59 -7.87 0.34
N TRP A 53 -7.09 -6.82 -0.32
CA TRP A 53 -7.51 -5.43 -0.08
C TRP A 53 -8.58 -5.02 -1.10
N GLY A 54 -8.32 -5.29 -2.39
CA GLY A 54 -9.25 -5.00 -3.49
C GLY A 54 -9.54 -3.52 -3.71
N GLU A 55 -8.78 -2.60 -3.11
CA GLU A 55 -9.02 -1.15 -3.12
C GLU A 55 -8.54 -0.49 -4.40
N GLU A 56 -9.34 0.45 -4.93
CA GLU A 56 -9.09 1.18 -6.16
C GLU A 56 -8.82 2.66 -5.88
N TYR A 57 -7.84 3.23 -6.56
CA TYR A 57 -7.42 4.61 -6.37
C TYR A 57 -7.25 5.33 -7.71
N THR A 58 -7.54 6.64 -7.69
CA THR A 58 -7.17 7.58 -8.76
C THR A 58 -6.33 8.68 -8.14
N LEU A 59 -5.06 8.79 -8.53
CA LEU A 59 -4.14 9.81 -8.04
C LEU A 59 -3.88 10.86 -9.12
N HIS A 60 -3.86 12.13 -8.73
CA HIS A 60 -3.36 13.22 -9.55
C HIS A 60 -1.87 13.42 -9.23
N LEU A 61 -1.01 13.05 -10.18
CA LEU A 61 0.43 13.10 -9.99
C LEU A 61 0.95 14.53 -10.20
N PRO A 62 1.80 15.04 -9.30
CA PRO A 62 2.42 16.35 -9.48
C PRO A 62 3.31 16.36 -10.73
N THR A 63 3.39 17.52 -11.38
CA THR A 63 4.26 17.67 -12.53
C THR A 63 5.72 17.48 -12.09
N GLY A 64 6.44 16.60 -12.77
CA GLY A 64 7.84 16.33 -12.45
C GLY A 64 8.04 15.34 -11.29
N PHE A 65 7.04 14.53 -10.93
CA PHE A 65 7.28 13.41 -10.03
C PHE A 65 8.32 12.44 -10.62
N HIS A 66 9.10 11.79 -9.76
CA HIS A 66 10.18 10.89 -10.18
C HIS A 66 9.86 9.43 -9.92
N SER A 67 9.14 9.14 -8.84
CA SER A 67 8.92 7.80 -8.33
C SER A 67 7.50 7.59 -7.80
N LEU A 68 6.96 6.42 -8.09
CA LEU A 68 5.77 5.88 -7.47
C LEU A 68 6.15 4.53 -6.86
N SER A 69 5.94 4.38 -5.56
CA SER A 69 6.36 3.19 -4.82
C SER A 69 5.23 2.64 -3.97
N PHE A 70 5.13 1.31 -3.94
CA PHE A 70 4.19 0.58 -3.12
C PHE A 70 4.97 -0.18 -2.04
N TYR A 71 4.57 -0.05 -0.79
CA TYR A 71 5.18 -0.78 0.31
C TYR A 71 4.12 -1.54 1.08
N VAL A 72 4.31 -2.85 1.21
CA VAL A 72 3.54 -3.68 2.13
C VAL A 72 4.20 -3.57 3.49
N MET A 73 3.42 -3.14 4.48
CA MET A 73 3.81 -2.91 5.86
C MET A 73 2.98 -3.82 6.75
N ASP A 74 3.46 -4.04 7.97
CA ASP A 74 2.77 -4.77 9.02
C ASP A 74 2.26 -3.78 10.08
N GLU A 75 1.02 -3.94 10.54
CA GLU A 75 0.44 -3.11 11.60
C GLU A 75 0.73 -3.75 12.96
N ASP A 76 1.83 -3.36 13.59
CA ASP A 76 2.17 -3.82 14.93
C ASP A 76 1.14 -3.26 15.94
N THR A 77 0.31 -4.13 16.52
CA THR A 77 -0.66 -3.70 17.53
C THR A 77 -0.10 -3.63 18.95
N ILE A 78 1.00 -4.33 19.26
CA ILE A 78 1.67 -4.33 20.58
C ILE A 78 3.16 -4.65 20.42
N GLY A 79 4.03 -3.81 21.00
CA GLY A 79 5.45 -4.10 21.25
C GLY A 79 5.70 -4.71 22.63
#